data_AF-A0AB38F9Z2-F1
#
_entry.id   AF-A0AB38F9Z2-F1
#
_cell.length_a   1.000
_cell.length_b   1.000
_cell.length_c   1.000
_cell.angle_alpha   90.00
_cell.angle_beta   90.00
_cell.angle_gamma   90.00
#
_symmetry.space_group_name_H-M   'P 1'
#
loop_
_entity.id
_entity.type
_entity.pdbx_description
1 polymer ?
#
loop_
_entity_poly.entity_id
_entity_poly.type
_entity_poly.pdbx_seq_one_letter_code
_entity_poly.pdbx_strand_id
1 'polypeptide(L)'
;MRSVPVAALTVLALVMLLSPASATPSGPEHADKVVHALLFAALAAASRYALLTPRITVLWLAAFAVITEILQGVLPIGRHGSVWDLCADMVGVAIGLAAQSAIMRSRSNV
;
A
#
# COMPACT_ATOMS: atom_id res chain seq x y z
N MET A 1 3.24 -18.35 10.28
CA MET A 1 3.61 -17.17 11.09
C MET A 1 2.76 -15.98 10.65
N ARG A 2 2.21 -15.18 11.57
CA ARG A 2 1.29 -14.06 11.23
C ARG A 2 1.95 -12.93 10.41
N SER A 3 3.27 -12.90 10.34
CA SER A 3 4.08 -11.96 9.56
C SER A 3 4.26 -12.35 8.08
N VAL A 4 3.96 -13.60 7.69
CA VAL A 4 4.15 -14.05 6.29
C VAL A 4 3.34 -13.20 5.30
N PRO A 5 2.05 -12.87 5.54
CA PRO A 5 1.28 -12.07 4.59
C PRO A 5 1.83 -10.68 4.38
N VAL A 6 2.28 -9.99 5.44
CA VAL A 6 2.86 -8.65 5.29
C VAL A 6 4.17 -8.72 4.52
N ALA A 7 5.05 -9.68 4.80
CA ALA A 7 6.29 -9.85 4.05
C ALA A 7 6.02 -10.15 2.56
N ALA A 8 5.11 -11.09 2.26
CA ALA A 8 4.76 -11.46 0.90
C ALA A 8 4.15 -10.28 0.12
N LEU A 9 3.23 -9.54 0.74
CA LEU A 9 2.64 -8.37 0.12
C LEU A 9 3.63 -7.21 -0.04
N THR A 10 4.58 -7.03 0.88
CA THR A 10 5.64 -6.01 0.73
C THR A 10 6.54 -6.34 -0.46
N VAL A 11 6.90 -7.62 -0.64
CA VAL A 11 7.66 -8.06 -1.82
C VAL A 11 6.85 -7.85 -3.10
N LEU A 12 5.57 -8.24 -3.10
CA LEU A 12 4.67 -7.99 -4.23
C LEU A 12 4.58 -6.49 -4.54
N ALA A 13 4.42 -5.65 -3.52
CA ALA A 13 4.35 -4.20 -3.67
C ALA A 13 5.63 -3.62 -4.28
N LEU A 14 6.80 -4.04 -3.80
CA LEU A 14 8.09 -3.63 -4.36
C LEU A 14 8.19 -4.01 -5.84
N VAL A 15 7.79 -5.24 -6.21
CA VAL A 15 7.77 -5.67 -7.61
C VAL A 15 6.81 -4.81 -8.43
N MET A 16 5.59 -4.57 -7.96
CA MET A 16 4.59 -3.80 -8.71
C MET A 16 4.97 -2.32 -8.86
N LEU A 17 5.53 -1.71 -7.81
CA LEU A 17 5.86 -0.28 -7.78
C LEU A 17 7.18 0.03 -8.51
N LEU A 18 8.16 -0.88 -8.44
CA LEU A 18 9.51 -0.64 -8.98
C LEU A 18 9.80 -1.41 -10.27
N SER A 19 8.81 -2.13 -10.82
CA SER A 19 8.92 -2.67 -12.17
C SER A 19 8.98 -1.55 -13.22
N PRO A 20 9.76 -1.73 -14.31
CA PRO A 20 9.82 -0.78 -15.41
C PRO A 20 8.42 -0.39 -15.91
N ALA A 21 8.22 0.87 -16.26
CA ALA A 21 6.95 1.34 -16.81
C ALA A 21 6.51 0.51 -18.02
N SER A 22 7.46 0.08 -18.85
CA SER A 22 7.25 -0.79 -20.01
C SER A 22 6.69 -2.19 -19.68
N ALA A 23 6.85 -2.66 -18.44
CA ALA A 23 6.28 -3.92 -17.97
C ALA A 23 4.84 -3.77 -17.44
N THR A 24 4.33 -2.53 -17.39
CA THR A 24 2.99 -2.22 -16.87
C THR A 24 2.00 -2.20 -18.03
N PRO A 25 0.93 -3.01 -18.02
CA PRO A 25 -0.09 -2.97 -19.07
C PRO A 25 -0.73 -1.59 -19.16
N SER A 26 -1.06 -1.14 -20.38
CA SER A 26 -1.90 0.04 -20.57
C SER A 26 -3.28 -0.19 -19.94
N GLY A 27 -3.76 0.77 -19.16
CA GLY A 27 -5.08 0.73 -18.53
C GLY A 27 -5.85 2.04 -18.74
N PRO A 28 -7.09 2.12 -18.21
CA PRO A 28 -7.84 3.36 -18.13
C PRO A 28 -7.03 4.46 -17.43
N GLU A 29 -7.36 5.71 -17.73
CA GLU A 29 -6.75 6.85 -17.05
C GLU A 29 -6.94 6.73 -15.53
N HIS A 30 -5.87 7.00 -14.76
CA HIS A 30 -5.84 6.93 -13.30
C HIS A 30 -6.05 5.54 -12.66
N ALA A 31 -6.02 4.46 -13.44
CA ALA A 31 -6.12 3.10 -12.90
C ALA A 31 -4.97 2.74 -11.95
N ASP A 32 -3.80 3.32 -12.16
CA ASP A 32 -2.62 3.27 -11.28
C ASP A 32 -2.94 3.70 -9.84
N LYS A 33 -3.67 4.80 -9.64
CA LYS A 33 -4.05 5.29 -8.31
C LYS A 33 -4.93 4.29 -7.57
N VAL A 34 -5.81 3.59 -8.29
CA VAL A 34 -6.65 2.53 -7.69
C VAL A 34 -5.78 1.35 -7.26
N VAL A 35 -4.80 0.95 -8.09
CA VAL A 35 -3.84 -0.12 -7.73
C VAL A 35 -3.03 0.26 -6.50
N HIS A 36 -2.52 1.49 -6.43
CA HIS A 36 -1.82 2.04 -5.26
C HIS A 36 -2.68 1.96 -3.99
N ALA A 37 -3.91 2.51 -4.03
CA ALA A 37 -4.82 2.47 -2.89
C ALA A 37 -5.15 1.03 -2.44
N LEU A 38 -5.39 0.11 -3.38
CA LEU A 38 -5.68 -1.30 -3.06
C LEU A 38 -4.47 -2.01 -2.45
N LEU A 39 -3.27 -1.78 -2.99
CA LEU A 39 -2.02 -2.36 -2.51
C LEU A 39 -1.74 -1.93 -1.07
N PHE A 40 -1.87 -0.64 -0.77
CA PHE A 40 -1.66 -0.11 0.58
C PHE A 40 -2.77 -0.48 1.56
N ALA A 41 -4.02 -0.61 1.10
CA ALA A 41 -5.10 -1.17 1.92
C ALA A 41 -4.83 -2.63 2.31
N ALA A 42 -4.34 -3.45 1.37
CA ALA A 42 -3.97 -4.84 1.62
C ALA A 42 -2.78 -4.94 2.60
N LEU A 43 -1.74 -4.12 2.42
CA LEU A 43 -0.61 -4.06 3.34
C LEU A 43 -1.00 -3.58 4.74
N ALA A 44 -1.92 -2.61 4.84
CA ALA A 44 -2.49 -2.18 6.10
C ALA A 44 -3.19 -3.37 6.77
N ALA A 45 -4.15 -4.03 6.09
CA ALA A 45 -4.84 -5.20 6.64
C ALA A 45 -3.89 -6.32 7.08
N ALA A 46 -2.87 -6.64 6.28
CA ALA A 46 -1.86 -7.64 6.61
C ALA A 46 -0.98 -7.24 7.81
N SER A 47 -0.63 -5.95 7.93
CA SER A 47 0.08 -5.42 9.11
C SER A 47 -0.72 -5.64 10.38
N ARG A 48 -2.03 -5.43 10.30
CA ARG A 48 -2.93 -5.63 11.42
C ARG A 48 -3.10 -7.10 11.77
N TYR A 49 -3.18 -7.98 10.77
CA TYR A 49 -3.15 -9.43 10.97
C TYR A 49 -1.85 -9.90 11.62
N ALA A 50 -0.73 -9.24 11.30
CA ALA A 50 0.58 -9.42 11.94
C ALA A 50 0.69 -8.81 13.35
N LEU A 51 -0.41 -8.26 13.90
CA LEU A 51 -0.49 -7.67 15.24
C LEU A 51 0.38 -6.41 15.45
N LEU A 52 0.78 -5.72 14.37
CA LEU A 52 1.35 -4.37 14.50
C LEU A 52 0.30 -3.44 15.12
N THR A 53 0.68 -2.30 15.71
CA THR A 53 -0.27 -1.29 16.22
C THR A 53 -0.66 -0.29 15.13
N PRO A 54 -1.81 0.42 15.20
CA PRO A 54 -2.25 1.26 14.09
C PRO A 54 -1.23 2.36 13.80
N ARG A 55 -0.62 2.90 14.86
CA ARG A 55 0.48 3.86 14.78
C ARG A 55 1.68 3.30 14.02
N ILE A 56 2.13 2.08 14.35
CA ILE A 56 3.25 1.45 13.62
C ILE A 56 2.86 1.22 12.16
N THR A 57 1.65 0.70 11.91
CA THR A 57 1.12 0.47 10.55
C THR A 57 1.16 1.74 9.69
N VAL A 58 0.65 2.86 10.20
CA VAL A 58 0.67 4.14 9.48
C VAL A 58 2.10 4.62 9.24
N LEU A 59 2.96 4.60 10.26
CA LEU A 59 4.33 5.11 10.14
C LEU A 59 5.15 4.35 9.11
N TRP A 60 5.12 3.02 9.15
CA TRP A 60 5.91 2.23 8.23
C TRP A 60 5.37 2.31 6.79
N LEU A 61 4.04 2.34 6.61
CA LEU A 61 3.44 2.48 5.28
C LEU A 61 3.66 3.87 4.68
N ALA A 62 3.56 4.92 5.50
CA ALA A 62 3.87 6.28 5.03
C ALA A 62 5.34 6.40 4.62
N ALA A 63 6.27 5.84 5.40
CA ALA A 63 7.67 5.79 5.03
C ALA A 63 7.90 4.98 3.74
N PHE A 64 7.24 3.81 3.63
CA PHE A 64 7.32 2.96 2.45
C PHE A 64 6.85 3.67 1.18
N ALA A 65 5.69 4.33 1.23
CA ALA A 65 5.13 5.10 0.11
C ALA A 65 6.08 6.22 -0.34
N VAL A 66 6.57 7.04 0.59
CA VAL A 66 7.52 8.13 0.27
C VAL A 66 8.80 7.57 -0.36
N ILE A 67 9.34 6.48 0.19
CA ILE A 67 10.56 5.87 -0.34
C ILE A 67 10.31 5.33 -1.75
N THR A 68 9.21 4.64 -2.01
CA THR A 68 8.93 4.07 -3.34
C THR A 68 8.69 5.15 -4.39
N GLU A 69 8.02 6.25 -4.05
CA GLU A 69 7.82 7.39 -4.96
C GLU A 69 9.15 8.09 -5.30
N ILE A 70 10.02 8.28 -4.30
CA ILE A 70 11.38 8.81 -4.54
C ILE A 70 12.14 7.85 -5.46
N LEU A 71 12.11 6.54 -5.18
CA LEU A 71 12.78 5.54 -5.98
C LEU A 71 12.27 5.51 -7.43
N GLN A 72 10.97 5.64 -7.65
CA GLN A 72 10.41 5.74 -9.00
C GLN A 72 10.90 6.98 -9.75
N GLY A 73 11.09 8.10 -9.05
CA GLY A 73 11.61 9.34 -9.64
C GLY A 73 13.12 9.33 -9.94
N VAL A 74 13.93 8.58 -9.19
CA VAL A 74 15.40 8.56 -9.35
C VAL A 74 15.93 7.36 -10.12
N LEU A 75 15.23 6.23 -10.09
CA LEU A 75 15.66 5.03 -10.81
C LEU A 75 15.34 5.15 -12.31
N PRO A 76 16.21 4.64 -13.21
CA PRO A 76 15.98 4.68 -14.66
C PRO A 76 14.98 3.59 -15.10
N ILE A 77 13.80 3.55 -14.47
CA ILE A 77 12.74 2.56 -14.73
C ILE A 77 11.57 3.14 -15.55
N GLY A 78 11.70 4.38 -16.03
CA GLY A 78 10.68 5.05 -16.85
C GLY A 78 9.41 5.41 -16.09
N ARG A 79 9.44 5.39 -14.76
CA ARG A 79 8.39 5.91 -13.89
C ARG A 79 8.74 7.32 -13.41
N HIS A 80 7.76 8.01 -12.86
CA HIS A 80 7.92 9.32 -12.25
C HIS A 80 7.32 9.29 -10.86
N GLY A 81 8.00 9.91 -9.89
CA GLY A 81 7.40 10.13 -8.57
C GLY A 81 6.21 11.08 -8.68
N SER A 82 5.14 10.78 -7.94
CA SER A 82 3.84 11.39 -8.03
C SER A 82 3.25 11.62 -6.63
N VAL A 83 3.00 12.89 -6.31
CA VAL A 83 2.31 13.25 -5.07
C VAL A 83 0.90 12.66 -5.02
N TRP A 84 0.26 12.46 -6.18
CA TRP A 84 -1.07 11.87 -6.25
C TRP A 84 -1.07 10.38 -5.96
N ASP A 85 0.00 9.67 -6.28
CA ASP A 85 0.16 8.24 -5.97
C ASP A 85 0.47 8.06 -4.48
N LEU A 86 1.32 8.92 -3.90
CA LEU A 86 1.48 9.03 -2.45
C LEU A 86 0.15 9.29 -1.73
N CYS A 87 -0.69 10.18 -2.26
CA CYS A 87 -2.02 10.42 -1.70
C CYS A 87 -2.91 9.17 -1.80
N ALA A 88 -2.89 8.47 -2.94
CA ALA A 88 -3.65 7.24 -3.13
C ALA A 88 -3.22 6.14 -2.16
N ASP A 89 -1.92 6.00 -1.92
CA ASP A 89 -1.35 5.08 -0.93
C ASP A 89 -1.92 5.37 0.46
N MET A 90 -1.87 6.63 0.89
CA MET A 90 -2.37 7.04 2.22
C MET A 90 -3.89 6.86 2.36
N VAL A 91 -4.65 7.08 1.29
CA VAL A 91 -6.09 6.75 1.25
C VAL A 91 -6.29 5.25 1.41
N GLY A 92 -5.50 4.42 0.73
CA GLY A 92 -5.48 2.97 0.89
C GLY A 92 -5.23 2.54 2.34
N VAL A 93 -4.20 3.10 2.99
CA VAL A 93 -3.91 2.85 4.40
C VAL A 93 -5.12 3.18 5.29
N ALA A 94 -5.72 4.35 5.08
CA ALA A 94 -6.88 4.79 5.86
C ALA A 94 -8.07 3.83 5.68
N ILE A 95 -8.37 3.42 4.44
CA ILE A 95 -9.43 2.44 4.13
C ILE A 95 -9.16 1.11 4.84
N GLY A 96 -7.95 0.56 4.72
CA GLY A 96 -7.59 -0.73 5.33
C GLY A 96 -7.75 -0.73 6.86
N LEU A 97 -7.35 0.37 7.51
CA LEU A 97 -7.52 0.53 8.96
C LEU A 97 -8.98 0.75 9.36
N ALA A 98 -9.73 1.56 8.62
CA ALA A 98 -11.14 1.84 8.88
C ALA A 98 -12.00 0.57 8.73
N ALA A 99 -11.80 -0.19 7.66
CA ALA A 99 -12.48 -1.47 7.43
C ALA A 99 -12.23 -2.44 8.57
N GLN A 100 -10.99 -2.57 9.03
CA GLN A 100 -10.69 -3.45 10.16
C GLN A 100 -11.35 -2.97 11.46
N SER A 101 -11.32 -1.67 11.73
CA SER A 101 -11.96 -1.09 12.92
C SER A 101 -13.47 -1.34 12.92
N ALA A 102 -14.13 -1.21 11.76
CA ALA A 102 -15.55 -1.51 11.61
C ALA A 102 -15.87 -2.98 11.88
N ILE A 103 -15.05 -3.91 11.35
CA ILE A 103 -15.20 -5.35 11.60
C ILE A 103 -14.99 -5.71 13.07
N MET A 104 -14.02 -5.07 13.75
CA MET A 104 -13.80 -5.31 15.17
C MET A 104 -14.96 -4.81 16.04
N ARG A 105 -15.53 -3.64 15.70
CA ARG A 105 -16.69 -3.06 16.40
C ARG A 105 -17.97 -3.89 16.23
N SER A 106 -18.20 -4.47 15.06
CA SER A 106 -19.39 -5.32 14.86
C SER A 106 -19.30 -6.60 15.67
N ARG A 107 -18.10 -7.14 15.90
CA ARG A 107 -17.88 -8.34 16.71
C ARG A 107 -17.99 -8.13 18.22
N SER A 108 -17.86 -6.89 18.71
CA SER A 108 -18.03 -6.57 20.13
C SER A 108 -19.49 -6.30 20.51
N ASN A 109 -20.37 -6.07 19.52
CA ASN A 109 -21.78 -5.76 19.71
C ASN A 109 -22.68 -7.00 19.56
N VAL A 110 -22.09 -8.20 19.43
CA VAL A 110 -22.75 -9.51 19.36
C VAL A 110 -22.35 -10.31 20.60
#